data_AF-A0AAJ4NM11-F1
#
_entry.id   AF-A0AAJ4NM11-F1
#
_cell.length_a   1.000
_cell.length_b   1.000
_cell.length_c   1.000
_cell.angle_alpha   90.00
_cell.angle_beta   90.00
_cell.angle_gamma   90.00
#
_symmetry.space_group_name_H-M   'P 1'
#
loop_
_entity.id
_entity.type
_entity.pdbx_description
1 polymer ?
#
loop_
_entity_poly.entity_id
_entity_poly.type
_entity_poly.pdbx_seq_one_letter_code
_entity_poly.pdbx_strand_id
1 'polypeptide(L)'
;MYLSKFDKDDFLTTHCDSDDGIGIVINLTKEWEANYGGLTMILDNDKKTILDTFIPSYLNILIFDTKKRKIPHFVSTVTSNRTSKRMALVVRYNEAN
;
A
#
# COMPACT_ATOMS: atom_id res chain seq x y z
N MET A 1 13.63 -3.46 -4.81
CA MET A 1 13.11 -2.08 -4.66
C MET A 1 12.53 -1.65 -5.99
N TYR A 2 11.39 -0.99 -5.99
CA TYR A 2 10.77 -0.44 -7.20
C TYR A 2 9.92 0.80 -6.89
N LEU A 3 9.66 1.62 -7.90
CA LEU A 3 8.68 2.70 -7.82
C LEU A 3 7.31 2.15 -8.24
N SER A 4 6.30 2.36 -7.40
CA SER A 4 4.91 2.12 -7.72
C SER A 4 4.22 3.43 -8.09
N LYS A 5 3.33 3.36 -9.07
CA LYS A 5 2.47 4.45 -9.50
C LYS A 5 1.10 3.86 -9.82
N PHE A 6 0.04 4.48 -9.32
CA PHE A 6 -1.34 4.16 -9.65
C PHE A 6 -1.95 5.39 -10.32
N ASP A 7 -2.40 5.22 -11.56
CA ASP A 7 -3.24 6.15 -12.31
C ASP A 7 -4.72 5.84 -12.06
N LYS A 8 -5.61 6.64 -12.65
CA LYS A 8 -7.05 6.40 -12.62
C LYS A 8 -7.36 4.97 -13.06
N ASP A 9 -8.27 4.33 -12.35
CA ASP A 9 -8.76 2.96 -12.55
C ASP A 9 -7.74 1.86 -12.17
N ASP A 10 -6.50 2.21 -11.82
CA ASP A 10 -5.56 1.25 -11.25
C ASP A 10 -5.95 0.85 -9.82
N PHE A 11 -5.69 -0.40 -9.49
CA PHE A 11 -5.89 -1.00 -8.16
C PHE A 11 -4.89 -2.14 -7.94
N LEU A 12 -4.81 -2.61 -6.70
CA LEU A 12 -4.10 -3.84 -6.37
C LEU A 12 -5.02 -4.70 -5.52
N THR A 13 -5.30 -5.92 -5.96
CA THR A 13 -6.22 -6.83 -5.28
C THR A 13 -5.67 -7.30 -3.93
N THR A 14 -6.55 -7.88 -3.11
CA THR A 14 -6.18 -8.43 -1.81
C THR A 14 -5.10 -9.49 -1.93
N HIS A 15 -3.98 -9.27 -1.25
CA HIS A 15 -2.85 -10.17 -1.19
C HIS A 15 -2.20 -10.12 0.20
N CYS A 16 -1.31 -11.07 0.44
CA CYS A 16 -0.32 -10.97 1.51
C CYS A 16 1.05 -10.97 0.83
N ASP A 17 1.98 -10.22 1.40
CA ASP A 17 3.36 -10.25 0.96
C ASP A 17 3.96 -11.64 1.20
N SER A 18 4.63 -12.18 0.18
CA SER A 18 5.15 -13.55 0.17
C SER A 18 6.47 -13.71 0.92
N ASP A 19 7.14 -12.60 1.22
CA ASP A 19 8.53 -12.61 1.63
C ASP A 19 8.67 -12.56 3.15
N ASP A 20 9.56 -13.38 3.70
CA ASP A 20 9.93 -13.37 5.11
C ASP A 20 10.90 -12.21 5.38
N GLY A 21 10.36 -11.09 5.88
CA GLY A 21 11.13 -9.86 6.03
C GLY A 21 10.33 -8.64 6.45
N ILE A 22 10.78 -7.47 5.99
CA ILE A 22 10.18 -6.16 6.22
C ILE A 22 9.82 -5.53 4.86
N GLY A 23 8.54 -5.21 4.68
CA GLY A 23 8.07 -4.36 3.60
C GLY A 23 8.05 -2.90 4.04
N ILE A 24 8.63 -2.00 3.26
CA ILE A 24 8.62 -0.56 3.52
C ILE A 24 8.03 0.14 2.30
N VAL A 25 7.00 0.96 2.52
CA VAL A 25 6.37 1.78 1.48
C VAL A 25 6.50 3.24 1.87
N ILE A 26 7.37 3.97 1.16
CA ILE A 26 7.58 5.41 1.36
C ILE A 26 6.72 6.14 0.33
N ASN A 27 5.68 6.83 0.79
CA ASN A 27 4.75 7.52 -0.10
C ASN A 27 5.35 8.83 -0.61
N LEU A 28 5.32 9.02 -1.93
CA LEU A 28 5.73 10.25 -2.61
C LEU A 28 4.51 11.05 -3.10
N THR A 29 3.31 10.63 -2.68
CA THR A 29 2.03 11.18 -3.08
C THR A 29 1.78 12.51 -2.35
N LYS A 30 1.50 13.58 -3.09
CA LYS A 30 1.17 14.90 -2.53
C LYS A 30 -0.33 15.17 -2.63
N GLU A 31 -0.88 15.86 -1.63
CA GLU A 31 -2.26 16.37 -1.64
C GLU A 31 -3.32 15.31 -1.99
N TRP A 32 -3.21 14.13 -1.36
CA TRP A 32 -4.16 13.04 -1.57
C TRP A 32 -5.28 13.07 -0.53
N GLU A 33 -6.51 12.86 -0.98
CA GLU A 33 -7.69 12.80 -0.13
C GLU A 33 -8.32 11.41 -0.21
N ALA A 34 -9.02 10.99 0.84
CA ALA A 34 -9.64 9.67 0.93
C ALA A 34 -10.57 9.37 -0.27
N ASN A 35 -11.30 10.38 -0.75
CA ASN A 35 -12.28 10.24 -1.83
C ASN A 35 -11.66 9.93 -3.20
N TYR A 36 -10.33 10.02 -3.33
CA TYR A 36 -9.62 9.74 -4.59
C TYR A 36 -9.31 8.25 -4.79
N GLY A 37 -9.61 7.41 -3.81
CA GLY A 37 -9.21 6.01 -3.85
C GLY A 37 -7.69 5.85 -3.75
N GLY A 38 -7.12 4.75 -4.24
CA GLY A 38 -5.68 4.48 -4.10
C GLY A 38 -5.23 4.29 -2.65
N LEU A 39 -6.17 3.98 -1.75
CA LEU A 39 -5.93 3.85 -0.32
C LEU A 39 -5.43 2.44 -0.02
N THR A 40 -4.48 2.32 0.91
CA THR A 40 -4.07 0.99 1.38
C THR A 40 -5.01 0.53 2.47
N MET A 41 -5.77 -0.52 2.19
CA MET A 41 -6.75 -1.11 3.11
C MET A 41 -6.13 -2.34 3.77
N ILE A 42 -6.06 -2.35 5.11
CA ILE A 42 -5.54 -3.47 5.90
C ILE A 42 -6.74 -4.29 6.37
N LEU A 43 -6.70 -5.60 6.14
CA LEU A 43 -7.80 -6.51 6.41
C LEU A 43 -7.49 -7.42 7.60
N ASP A 44 -8.55 -8.04 8.13
CA ASP A 44 -8.44 -9.21 8.99
C ASP A 44 -7.84 -10.42 8.26
N ASN A 45 -7.43 -11.44 9.03
CA ASN A 45 -6.81 -12.65 8.48
C ASN A 45 -7.75 -13.42 7.54
N ASP A 46 -9.06 -13.28 7.73
CA ASP A 46 -10.10 -13.90 6.88
C ASP A 46 -10.37 -13.11 5.59
N LYS A 47 -9.76 -11.93 5.43
CA LYS A 47 -9.88 -11.04 4.26
C LYS A 47 -11.31 -10.51 4.05
N LYS A 48 -12.09 -10.39 5.12
CA LYS A 48 -13.50 -9.99 5.09
C LYS A 48 -13.75 -8.60 5.65
N THR A 49 -12.98 -8.22 6.67
CA THR A 49 -13.19 -6.95 7.39
C THR A 49 -12.01 -6.04 7.20
N ILE A 50 -12.27 -4.76 6.87
CA ILE A 50 -11.23 -3.72 6.89
C ILE A 50 -10.97 -3.35 8.35
N LEU A 51 -9.74 -3.57 8.81
CA LEU A 51 -9.30 -3.22 10.16
C LEU A 51 -8.77 -1.78 10.22
N ASP A 52 -8.08 -1.35 9.17
CA ASP A 52 -7.49 -0.02 9.09
C ASP A 52 -7.36 0.44 7.63
N THR A 53 -7.25 1.75 7.44
CA THR A 53 -7.15 2.39 6.13
C THR A 53 -6.09 3.47 6.17
N PHE A 54 -5.13 3.37 5.25
CA PHE A 54 -4.07 4.35 5.10
C PHE A 54 -4.27 5.20 3.85
N ILE A 55 -4.31 6.52 4.06
CA ILE A 55 -4.37 7.52 2.99
C ILE A 55 -2.93 7.93 2.64
N PRO A 56 -2.47 7.73 1.38
CA PRO A 56 -1.10 8.05 1.01
C PRO A 56 -0.84 9.56 1.07
N SER A 57 0.16 9.95 1.86
CA SER A 57 0.57 11.35 2.02
C SER A 57 2.08 11.48 1.91
N TYR A 58 2.55 12.70 1.65
CA TYR A 58 3.95 12.92 1.25
C TYR A 58 4.90 12.54 2.38
N LEU A 59 5.88 11.68 2.07
CA LEU A 59 6.87 11.10 2.99
C LEU A 59 6.29 10.29 4.16
N ASN A 60 5.01 9.92 4.09
CA ASN A 60 4.42 9.02 5.06
C ASN A 60 4.84 7.57 4.74
N ILE A 61 5.26 6.83 5.76
CA ILE A 61 5.89 5.52 5.63
C ILE A 61 4.98 4.47 6.25
N LEU A 62 4.64 3.45 5.46
CA LEU A 62 4.05 2.22 5.94
C LEU A 62 5.15 1.16 6.09
N ILE A 63 5.16 0.47 7.23
CA ILE A 63 6.09 -0.64 7.51
C ILE A 63 5.26 -1.88 7.81
N PHE A 64 5.53 -2.95 7.07
CA PHE A 64 4.92 -4.26 7.22
C PHE A 64 5.98 -5.23 7.75
N ASP A 65 5.79 -5.75 8.98
CA ASP A 65 6.55 -6.90 9.49
C ASP A 65 5.89 -8.17 8.95
N THR A 66 6.40 -8.65 7.81
CA THR A 66 5.89 -9.84 7.11
C THR A 66 6.53 -11.12 7.62
N LYS A 67 7.58 -11.02 8.45
CA LYS A 67 8.27 -12.14 9.09
C LYS A 67 7.38 -12.86 10.10
N LYS A 68 6.66 -12.10 10.92
CA LYS A 68 5.86 -12.67 12.03
C LYS A 68 4.39 -12.87 11.69
N ARG A 69 3.88 -12.19 10.67
CA ARG A 69 2.45 -12.07 10.42
C ARG A 69 2.14 -12.03 8.93
N LYS A 70 1.08 -12.74 8.55
CA LYS A 70 0.38 -12.45 7.29
C LYS A 70 -0.43 -11.18 7.51
N ILE A 71 -0.21 -10.18 6.68
CA ILE A 71 -0.94 -8.91 6.74
C ILE A 71 -1.70 -8.79 5.43
N PRO A 72 -2.96 -9.27 5.35
CA PRO A 72 -3.73 -9.15 4.13
C PRO A 72 -4.08 -7.68 3.88
N HIS A 73 -3.82 -7.20 2.67
CA HIS A 73 -4.08 -5.82 2.32
C HIS A 73 -4.34 -5.67 0.81
N PHE A 74 -4.94 -4.55 0.43
CA PHE A 74 -5.19 -4.19 -0.96
C PHE A 74 -5.06 -2.68 -1.16
N VAL A 75 -4.96 -2.24 -2.41
CA VAL A 75 -5.03 -0.81 -2.77
C VAL A 75 -6.36 -0.56 -3.47
N SER A 76 -7.20 0.31 -2.91
CA SER A 76 -8.48 0.63 -3.52
C SER A 76 -8.30 1.30 -4.88
N THR A 77 -9.27 1.13 -5.78
CA THR A 77 -9.22 1.73 -7.12
C THR A 77 -9.06 3.23 -7.03
N VAL A 78 -8.11 3.79 -7.77
CA VAL A 78 -7.98 5.24 -7.91
C VAL A 78 -9.15 5.75 -8.76
N THR A 79 -9.99 6.60 -8.18
CA THR A 79 -11.17 7.15 -8.85
C THR A 79 -10.88 8.52 -9.48
N SER A 80 -9.84 9.20 -9.00
CA SER A 80 -9.52 10.58 -9.32
C SER A 80 -8.85 10.75 -10.69
N ASN A 81 -9.25 11.79 -11.43
CA ASN A 81 -8.64 12.19 -12.72
C ASN A 81 -7.53 13.24 -12.56
N ARG A 82 -7.03 13.47 -11.33
CA ARG A 82 -6.05 14.53 -11.08
C ARG A 82 -4.71 14.26 -11.76
N THR A 83 -3.98 15.34 -12.00
CA THR A 83 -2.60 15.30 -12.50
C THR A 83 -1.64 14.75 -11.46
N SER A 84 -1.91 14.98 -10.16
CA SER A 84 -1.20 14.37 -9.03
C SER A 84 -1.34 12.85 -9.07
N LYS A 85 -0.23 12.13 -8.87
CA LYS A 85 -0.15 10.67 -9.01
C LYS A 85 0.04 10.01 -7.64
N ARG A 86 -0.64 8.87 -7.42
CA ARG A 86 -0.42 8.03 -6.23
C ARG A 86 0.85 7.23 -6.43
N MET A 87 1.95 7.72 -5.88
CA MET A 87 3.29 7.18 -6.05
C MET A 87 3.91 6.77 -4.72
N ALA A 88 4.66 5.69 -4.72
CA ALA A 88 5.44 5.26 -3.57
C ALA A 88 6.70 4.49 -4.00
N LEU A 89 7.77 4.65 -3.23
CA LEU A 89 8.93 3.76 -3.29
C LEU A 89 8.66 2.54 -2.41
N VAL A 90 8.70 1.36 -3.02
CA VAL A 90 8.53 0.08 -2.31
C VAL A 90 9.88 -0.60 -2.16
N VAL A 91 10.23 -0.88 -0.92
CA VAL A 91 11.43 -1.62 -0.54
C VAL A 91 10.99 -2.91 0.14
N ARG A 92 11.57 -4.03 -0.27
CA ARG A 92 11.50 -5.27 0.48
C ARG A 92 12.90 -5.57 0.99
N TYR A 93 12.98 -5.77 2.29
CA TYR A 93 14.19 -6.20 2.97
C TYR A 93 13.92 -7.59 3.53
N ASN A 94 14.63 -8.58 3.02
CA ASN A 94 14.63 -9.92 3.58
C ASN A 94 15.95 -10.06 4.33
N GLU A 95 15.90 -10.54 5.57
CA GLU A 95 17.12 -10.95 6.25
C GLU A 95 17.67 -12.12 5.42
N ALA A 96 18.84 -11.94 4.78
CA ALA A 96 19.51 -13.04 4.14
C ALA A 96 19.84 -14.07 5.23
N ASN A 97 19.38 -15.30 5.05
CA ASN A 97 19.89 -16.44 5.81
C ASN A 97 21.38 -16.64 5.53
#